data_AF-A0A3N5R824-F1
#
_entry.id   AF-A0A3N5R824-F1
#
_cell.length_a   1.000
_cell.length_b   1.000
_cell.length_c   1.000
_cell.angle_alpha   90.00
_cell.angle_beta   90.00
_cell.angle_gamma   90.00
#
_symmetry.space_group_name_H-M   'P 1'
#
loop_
_entity.id
_entity.type
_entity.pdbx_description
1 polymer ?
#
loop_
_entity_poly.entity_id
_entity_poly.type
_entity_poly.pdbx_seq_one_letter_code
_entity_poly.pdbx_strand_id
1 'polypeptide(L)'
;MFPDHRPRSFLDHRVLSRLAAVPFCPRVPMLGTVSGRHSSPHRGSSVEFAEYRKYVPGDDLRRLDWRAFGRSDRYYVKEFEADTNLRCCFVVDTSGSMGFGSTGITKIDYARRIVGALGYLALQQGDA
;
A
#
# COMPACT_ATOMS: atom_id res chain seq x y z
N MET A 1 3.61 -17.96 -32.27
CA MET A 1 2.21 -18.28 -31.91
C MET A 1 1.92 -17.57 -30.60
N PHE A 2 1.27 -16.41 -30.66
CA PHE A 2 0.91 -15.63 -29.47
C PHE A 2 -0.27 -16.32 -28.77
N PRO A 3 -0.26 -16.47 -27.45
CA PRO A 3 -1.37 -17.13 -26.76
C PRO A 3 -2.62 -16.26 -26.87
N ASP A 4 -3.72 -16.91 -27.22
CA ASP A 4 -5.09 -16.38 -27.27
C ASP A 4 -5.34 -15.39 -26.12
N HIS A 5 -5.54 -14.12 -26.45
CA HIS A 5 -6.03 -13.12 -25.51
C HIS A 5 -7.50 -13.44 -25.21
N ARG A 6 -7.74 -14.41 -24.33
CA ARG A 6 -9.03 -14.49 -23.66
C ARG A 6 -9.27 -13.11 -23.04
N PRO A 7 -10.38 -12.43 -23.36
CA PRO A 7 -10.71 -11.16 -22.72
C PRO A 7 -10.68 -11.37 -21.21
N ARG A 8 -10.49 -10.29 -20.44
CA ARG A 8 -10.42 -10.24 -18.97
C ARG A 8 -11.68 -10.78 -18.25
N SER A 9 -12.22 -11.92 -18.67
CA SER A 9 -13.47 -12.55 -18.25
C SER A 9 -13.41 -13.10 -16.82
N PHE A 10 -12.23 -13.07 -16.22
CA PHE A 10 -12.03 -13.40 -14.81
C PHE A 10 -12.31 -12.21 -13.88
N LEU A 11 -12.46 -10.98 -14.40
CA LEU A 11 -12.82 -9.83 -13.59
C LEU A 11 -14.29 -9.47 -13.79
N ASP A 12 -15.11 -9.76 -12.79
CA ASP A 12 -16.50 -9.29 -12.75
C ASP A 12 -16.54 -7.86 -12.22
N HIS A 13 -16.96 -6.91 -13.06
CA HIS A 13 -17.14 -5.51 -12.71
C HIS A 13 -18.01 -5.33 -11.46
N ARG A 14 -19.09 -6.10 -11.29
CA ARG A 14 -19.99 -5.97 -10.13
C ARG A 14 -19.26 -6.29 -8.82
N VAL A 15 -18.39 -7.29 -8.86
CA VAL A 15 -17.56 -7.67 -7.70
C VAL A 15 -16.53 -6.58 -7.41
N LEU A 16 -15.87 -6.06 -8.45
CA LEU A 16 -14.91 -4.97 -8.30
C LEU A 16 -15.54 -3.69 -7.74
N SER A 17 -16.71 -3.27 -8.23
CA SER A 17 -17.40 -2.08 -7.71
C SER A 17 -17.77 -2.21 -6.22
N ARG A 18 -18.13 -3.43 -5.77
CA ARG A 18 -18.43 -3.67 -4.35
C ARG A 18 -17.16 -3.70 -3.50
N LEU A 19 -16.07 -4.25 -4.03
CA LEU A 19 -14.79 -4.32 -3.34
C LEU A 19 -14.05 -2.98 -3.31
N ALA A 20 -14.30 -2.07 -4.25
CA ALA A 20 -13.67 -0.75 -4.29
C ALA A 20 -13.95 0.09 -3.03
N ALA A 21 -15.04 -0.19 -2.31
CA ALA A 21 -15.37 0.46 -1.05
C ALA A 21 -14.63 -0.15 0.18
N VAL A 22 -13.91 -1.26 0.00
CA VAL A 22 -13.22 -1.96 1.09
C VAL A 22 -11.77 -1.47 1.18
N PRO A 23 -11.36 -0.84 2.29
CA PRO A 23 -9.98 -0.42 2.46
C PRO A 23 -9.05 -1.63 2.61
N PHE A 24 -7.90 -1.60 1.94
CA PHE A 24 -6.87 -2.63 2.06
C PHE A 24 -5.97 -2.31 3.25
N CYS A 25 -6.46 -2.53 4.47
CA CYS A 25 -5.66 -2.23 5.66
C CYS A 25 -4.63 -3.34 5.93
N PRO A 26 -3.31 -3.05 5.90
CA PRO A 26 -2.32 -4.01 6.37
C PRO A 26 -2.50 -4.27 7.87
N ARG A 27 -2.33 -5.53 8.29
CA ARG A 27 -2.39 -5.91 9.71
C ARG A 27 -1.18 -5.43 10.52
N VAL A 28 -0.05 -5.21 9.84
CA VAL A 28 1.19 -4.76 10.44
C VAL A 28 1.67 -3.55 9.64
N PRO A 29 2.01 -2.42 10.28
CA PRO A 29 2.60 -1.30 9.58
C PRO A 29 3.90 -1.71 8.90
N MET A 30 4.03 -1.42 7.60
CA MET A 30 5.27 -1.68 6.87
C MET A 30 6.31 -0.61 7.21
N LEU A 31 7.46 -1.03 7.74
CA LEU A 31 8.65 -0.20 7.86
C LEU A 31 9.32 -0.13 6.48
N GLY A 32 9.13 0.97 5.74
CA GLY A 32 9.71 1.14 4.42
C GLY A 32 9.77 2.61 3.98
N THR A 33 10.84 2.96 3.27
CA THR A 33 11.18 4.31 2.78
C THR A 33 10.68 4.58 1.36
N VAL A 34 9.50 4.07 1.00
CA VAL A 34 8.97 4.21 -0.37
C VAL A 34 7.49 4.54 -0.32
N SER A 35 7.07 5.49 -1.17
CA SER A 35 5.86 6.31 -1.07
C SER A 35 4.55 5.63 -1.47
N GLY A 36 3.49 5.71 -0.64
CA GLY A 36 2.13 5.25 -0.94
C GLY A 36 1.09 5.64 0.14
N ARG A 37 -0.19 5.29 -0.06
CA ARG A 37 -1.36 5.85 0.67
C ARG A 37 -1.61 5.28 2.07
N HIS A 38 -0.76 4.38 2.58
CA HIS A 38 -0.92 3.88 3.95
C HIS A 38 -0.18 4.78 4.93
N SER A 39 -0.79 5.04 6.09
CA SER A 39 -0.14 5.81 7.14
C SER A 39 0.70 4.85 7.99
N SER A 40 2.02 5.00 7.95
CA SER A 40 2.91 4.36 8.90
C SER A 40 2.75 5.04 10.28
N PRO A 41 2.67 4.28 11.38
CA PRO A 41 2.68 4.81 12.73
C PRO A 41 4.07 5.34 13.15
N HIS A 42 5.10 5.16 12.32
CA HIS A 42 6.41 5.82 12.48
C HIS A 42 6.55 6.94 11.45
N ARG A 43 6.52 8.19 11.93
CA ARG A 43 6.80 9.40 11.13
C ARG A 43 8.31 9.52 10.81
N GLY A 44 8.78 8.63 9.95
CA GLY A 44 10.19 8.46 9.61
C GLY A 44 10.47 8.63 8.11
N SER A 45 11.25 9.67 7.80
CA SER A 45 12.00 9.92 6.56
C SER A 45 11.20 9.93 5.24
N SER A 46 10.17 10.77 5.11
CA SER A 46 9.85 11.33 3.80
C SER A 46 10.73 12.57 3.53
N VAL A 47 10.90 12.89 2.24
CA VAL A 47 11.67 14.04 1.75
C VAL A 47 10.86 15.34 1.88
N GLU A 48 9.52 15.23 1.92
CA GLU A 48 8.61 16.36 1.95
C GLU A 48 8.30 16.82 3.38
N PHE A 49 8.44 18.12 3.60
CA PHE A 49 8.15 18.78 4.87
C PHE A 49 6.64 18.80 5.12
N ALA A 50 6.18 18.30 6.27
CA ALA A 50 4.78 18.32 6.67
C ALA A 50 4.45 19.61 7.42
N GLU A 51 5.01 19.76 8.62
CA GLU A 51 4.71 20.86 9.53
C GLU A 51 5.81 21.08 10.58
N TYR A 52 5.78 22.25 11.21
CA TYR A 52 6.60 22.53 12.39
C TYR A 52 5.81 22.20 13.64
N ARG A 53 6.35 21.29 14.46
CA ARG A 53 5.82 21.02 15.80
C ARG A 53 6.72 21.64 16.86
N LYS A 54 6.15 22.12 17.97
CA LYS A 54 6.94 22.51 19.15
C LYS A 54 7.69 21.30 19.71
N TYR A 55 8.96 21.50 20.04
CA TYR A 55 9.78 20.49 20.71
C TYR A 55 9.17 20.07 22.05
N VAL A 56 9.26 18.77 22.34
CA VAL A 56 8.91 18.15 23.62
C VAL A 56 10.11 17.31 24.08
N PRO A 57 10.41 17.25 25.40
CA PRO A 57 11.48 16.39 25.91
C PRO A 57 11.34 14.94 25.43
N GLY A 58 12.39 14.41 24.80
CA GLY A 58 12.42 13.09 24.16
C GLY A 58 12.47 13.14 22.64
N ASP A 59 12.23 14.31 22.03
CA ASP A 59 12.41 14.51 20.59
C ASP A 59 13.90 14.48 20.20
N ASP A 60 14.19 13.92 19.02
CA ASP A 60 15.55 13.89 18.46
C ASP A 60 16.00 15.31 18.06
N LEU A 61 17.01 15.83 18.75
CA LEU A 61 17.60 17.14 18.51
C LEU A 61 18.18 17.31 17.10
N ARG A 62 18.48 16.22 16.38
CA ARG A 62 18.89 16.28 14.97
C ARG A 62 17.79 16.81 14.04
N ARG A 63 16.53 16.71 14.44
CA ARG A 63 15.36 17.20 13.69
C ARG A 63 14.99 18.64 14.05
N LEU A 64 15.74 19.28 14.95
CA LEU A 64 15.49 20.64 15.38
C LEU A 64 15.83 21.64 14.26
N ASP A 65 14.95 22.61 14.04
CA ASP A 65 15.22 23.71 13.11
C ASP A 65 15.92 24.88 13.82
N TRP A 66 17.24 24.94 13.69
CA TRP A 66 18.06 26.04 14.22
C TRP A 66 17.77 27.40 13.59
N ARG A 67 17.28 27.45 12.34
CA ARG A 67 16.87 28.71 11.69
C ARG A 67 15.54 29.22 12.25
N ALA A 68 14.59 28.33 12.51
CA ALA A 68 13.34 28.68 13.18
C ALA A 68 13.61 29.17 14.62
N PHE A 69 14.53 28.51 15.33
CA PHE A 69 14.99 28.96 16.64
C PHE A 69 15.57 30.38 16.58
N GLY A 70 16.52 30.64 15.67
CA GLY A 70 17.15 31.96 15.55
C GLY A 70 16.21 33.11 15.19
N ARG A 71 15.00 32.84 14.67
CA ARG A 71 13.98 33.85 14.35
C ARG A 71 12.94 34.06 15.44
N SER A 72 12.68 33.03 16.26
CA SER A 72 11.49 33.00 17.13
C SER A 72 11.81 32.68 18.60
N ASP A 73 13.07 32.35 18.91
CA ASP A 73 13.56 31.91 20.22
C ASP A 73 12.74 30.74 20.80
N ARG A 74 12.16 29.93 19.89
CA ARG A 74 11.31 28.78 20.21
C ARG A 74 11.84 27.55 19.49
N TYR A 75 11.86 26.44 20.22
CA TYR A 75 12.29 25.14 19.71
C TYR A 75 11.20 24.49 18.88
N TYR A 76 11.47 24.34 17.58
CA TYR A 76 10.61 23.61 16.65
C TYR A 76 11.35 22.42 16.06
N VAL A 77 10.62 21.32 15.91
CA VAL A 77 11.05 20.10 15.24
C VAL A 77 10.35 20.03 13.89
N LYS A 78 11.11 19.72 12.83
CA LYS A 78 10.52 19.45 11.51
C LYS A 78 9.85 18.08 11.53
N GLU A 79 8.56 18.07 11.24
CA GLU A 79 7.87 16.83 10.92
C GLU A 79 7.87 16.63 9.40
N PHE A 80 8.11 15.39 9.01
CA PHE A 80 8.05 14.94 7.63
C PHE A 80 6.82 14.04 7.52
N GLU A 81 6.11 14.11 6.40
CA GLU A 81 5.04 13.14 6.14
C GLU A 81 5.67 11.74 6.10
N ALA A 82 4.90 10.69 6.35
CA ALA A 82 5.38 9.33 6.18
C ALA A 82 4.49 8.65 5.16
N ASP A 83 4.90 8.75 3.89
CA ASP A 83 4.27 8.01 2.81
C ASP A 83 4.65 6.53 2.96
N THR A 84 3.65 5.64 3.12
CA THR A 84 3.91 4.19 3.20
C THR A 84 3.33 3.52 1.97
N ASN A 85 4.21 3.06 1.08
CA ASN A 85 3.82 2.17 -0.02
C ASN A 85 3.69 0.75 0.50
N LEU A 86 2.50 0.17 0.36
CA LEU A 86 2.30 -1.22 0.66
C LEU A 86 2.80 -2.04 -0.54
N ARG A 87 3.82 -2.87 -0.33
CA ARG A 87 4.24 -3.83 -1.35
C ARG A 87 3.39 -5.09 -1.26
N CYS A 88 2.55 -5.32 -2.26
CA CYS A 88 1.74 -6.53 -2.34
C CYS A 88 2.40 -7.58 -3.25
N CYS A 89 2.53 -8.83 -2.76
CA CYS A 89 2.99 -9.95 -3.57
C CYS A 89 1.97 -11.08 -3.52
N PHE A 90 1.51 -11.53 -4.68
CA PHE A 90 0.59 -12.66 -4.80
C PHE A 90 1.36 -13.90 -5.23
N VAL A 91 1.29 -14.95 -4.42
CA VAL A 91 1.88 -16.26 -4.74
C VAL A 91 0.74 -17.24 -4.97
N VAL A 92 0.69 -17.83 -6.16
CA VAL A 92 -0.39 -18.72 -6.61
C VAL A 92 0.19 -20.07 -6.96
N ASP A 93 -0.38 -21.14 -6.40
CA ASP A 93 -0.05 -22.50 -6.83
C ASP A 93 -0.57 -22.74 -8.26
N THR A 94 0.28 -23.30 -9.12
CA THR A 94 -0.04 -23.70 -10.49
C THR A 94 0.18 -25.20 -10.73
N SER A 95 0.26 -25.99 -9.66
CA SER A 95 0.38 -27.45 -9.71
C SER A 95 -0.83 -28.10 -10.41
N GLY A 96 -0.67 -29.35 -10.87
CA GLY A 96 -1.73 -30.08 -11.57
C GLY A 96 -3.04 -30.21 -10.76
N SER A 97 -2.96 -30.17 -9.42
CA SER A 97 -4.12 -30.21 -8.53
C SER A 97 -5.08 -29.01 -8.73
N MET A 98 -4.55 -27.90 -9.26
CA MET A 98 -5.30 -26.67 -9.51
C MET A 98 -6.18 -26.75 -10.77
N GLY A 99 -5.98 -27.78 -11.61
CA GLY A 99 -6.86 -28.08 -12.74
C GLY A 99 -8.21 -28.70 -12.36
N PHE A 100 -8.38 -29.13 -11.10
CA PHE A 100 -9.63 -29.74 -10.65
C PHE A 100 -10.77 -28.71 -10.57
N GLY A 101 -11.97 -29.09 -10.99
CA GLY A 101 -13.19 -28.27 -10.88
C GLY A 101 -14.44 -29.15 -11.00
N SER A 102 -15.46 -28.90 -10.16
CA SER A 102 -16.70 -29.69 -10.13
C SER A 102 -17.86 -29.05 -10.88
N THR A 103 -17.85 -27.73 -11.09
CA THR A 103 -18.97 -26.96 -11.63
C THR A 103 -18.60 -26.11 -12.86
N GLY A 104 -17.65 -26.59 -13.67
CA GLY A 104 -17.18 -25.90 -14.87
C GLY A 104 -16.21 -24.74 -14.61
N ILE A 105 -15.83 -24.51 -13.34
CA ILE A 105 -14.77 -23.59 -12.93
C ILE A 105 -13.69 -24.40 -12.22
N THR A 106 -12.45 -24.26 -12.68
CA THR A 106 -11.30 -24.91 -12.04
C THR A 106 -10.78 -24.09 -10.85
N LYS A 107 -10.04 -24.72 -9.94
CA LYS A 107 -9.39 -24.01 -8.84
C LYS A 107 -8.45 -22.91 -9.34
N ILE A 108 -7.73 -23.14 -10.44
CA ILE A 108 -6.84 -22.13 -11.04
C ILE A 108 -7.64 -20.95 -11.59
N ASP A 109 -8.80 -21.18 -12.18
CA ASP A 109 -9.66 -20.10 -12.66
C ASP A 109 -10.17 -19.26 -11.49
N TYR A 110 -10.55 -19.88 -10.38
CA TYR A 110 -10.96 -19.16 -9.18
C TYR A 110 -9.81 -18.34 -8.55
N ALA A 111 -8.61 -18.92 -8.47
CA ALA A 111 -7.43 -18.23 -7.97
C ALA A 111 -7.09 -16.98 -8.81
N ARG A 112 -7.20 -17.08 -10.15
CA ARG A 112 -7.03 -15.93 -11.06
C ARG A 112 -8.03 -14.81 -10.79
N ARG A 113 -9.31 -15.14 -10.52
CA ARG A 113 -10.34 -14.15 -10.17
C ARG A 113 -10.01 -13.41 -8.88
N ILE A 114 -9.59 -14.15 -7.84
CA ILE A 114 -9.23 -13.58 -6.55
C ILE A 114 -8.03 -12.64 -6.68
N VAL A 115 -6.93 -13.14 -7.25
CA VAL A 115 -5.69 -12.35 -7.37
C VAL A 115 -5.89 -11.15 -8.29
N GLY A 116 -6.63 -11.31 -9.39
CA GLY A 116 -6.99 -10.19 -10.26
C GLY A 116 -7.81 -9.11 -9.54
N ALA A 117 -8.79 -9.51 -8.72
CA ALA A 117 -9.59 -8.57 -7.93
C ALA A 117 -8.76 -7.86 -6.86
N LEU A 118 -7.94 -8.59 -6.11
CA LEU A 118 -7.08 -8.02 -5.08
C LEU A 118 -6.00 -7.10 -5.68
N GLY A 119 -5.39 -7.49 -6.80
CA GLY A 119 -4.42 -6.67 -7.51
C GLY A 119 -5.04 -5.39 -8.07
N TYR A 120 -6.28 -5.45 -8.57
CA TYR A 120 -7.01 -4.25 -8.99
C TYR A 120 -7.25 -3.27 -7.82
N LEU A 121 -7.61 -3.79 -6.65
CA LEU A 121 -7.79 -2.97 -5.45
C LEU A 121 -6.48 -2.35 -4.96
N ALA A 122 -5.40 -3.13 -4.91
CA ALA A 122 -4.07 -2.64 -4.54
C ALA A 122 -3.62 -1.50 -5.49
N LEU A 123 -3.82 -1.66 -6.80
CA LEU A 123 -3.51 -0.62 -7.78
C LEU A 123 -4.34 0.66 -7.59
N GLN A 124 -5.64 0.55 -7.30
CA GLN A 124 -6.47 1.74 -7.01
C GLN A 124 -6.05 2.47 -5.74
N GLN A 125 -5.50 1.75 -4.76
CA GLN A 125 -5.05 2.31 -3.48
C GLN A 125 -3.60 2.79 -3.53
N GLY A 126 -2.91 2.66 -4.67
CA GLY A 126 -1.54 3.16 -4.87
C GLY A 126 -0.45 2.23 -4.34
N ASP A 127 -0.77 0.94 -4.16
CA ASP A 127 0.06 -0.08 -3.53
C ASP A 127 0.73 -1.03 -4.54
N ALA A 128 1.51 -0.45 -5.46
CA ALA A 128 2.25 -1.18 -6.49
C ALA A 128 3.75 -0.90 -6.44
#